data_AF-A0A1J5WZ66-F1
#
_entry.id   AF-A0A1J5WZ66-F1
#
_cell.length_a   1.000
_cell.length_b   1.000
_cell.length_c   1.000
_cell.angle_alpha   90.00
_cell.angle_beta   90.00
_cell.angle_gamma   90.00
#
_symmetry.space_group_name_H-M   'P 1'
#
loop_
_entity.id
_entity.type
_entity.pdbx_description
1 polymer ?
#
loop_
_entity_poly.entity_id
_entity_poly.type
_entity_poly.pdbx_seq_one_letter_code
_entity_poly.pdbx_strand_id
1 'polypeptide(L)'
;MLSLPALVEYQGIYISESEDGLLITKEKVSVYKEIRRYLYGKKHEDFQATGNKECVGCGAQFPRHKTYKEQSMVLLAAVCSGEDVLLTKDTLVILEDIAISDKLFFMLLAKTRIKVGSAFSVFGHERSKDVVKKSSTAEDNPVSLVRKWISKKETELELIAENIRNIPPRTIGCACREFVLHGSPLSGLLPKLKTKEDNEMETLELLDLWEDNTLWSHVGNRSIDLGTVRNIRLENSTANVLPKLKIRKDNEMESFFLSARSEQEISEIVSITWIEKTRWILGLEQAGETKARSSIYIGKVKQLTLLNYGVNVLPFLKLHGDNEIENLVLSTYGEVYIIEIFCPEERSVCLGRVREKGFRVSEKIKHKLDCILVEEAKSGLLD
;
A
#
# COMPACT_ATOMS: atom_id res chain seq x y z
N MET A 1 -24.70 0.61 -7.58
CA MET A 1 -25.27 -0.25 -6.51
C MET A 1 -24.72 0.25 -5.18
N LEU A 2 -25.59 0.72 -4.29
CA LEU A 2 -25.22 1.18 -2.95
C LEU A 2 -24.71 -0.02 -2.14
N SER A 3 -23.42 -0.05 -1.81
CA SER A 3 -22.88 -1.02 -0.86
C SER A 3 -23.55 -0.80 0.50
N LEU A 4 -24.11 -1.85 1.09
CA LEU A 4 -24.64 -1.82 2.45
C LEU A 4 -23.59 -1.25 3.43
N PRO A 5 -23.99 -0.43 4.42
CA PRO A 5 -23.05 0.07 5.43
C PRO A 5 -22.39 -1.13 6.12
N ALA A 6 -21.07 -1.09 6.20
CA ALA A 6 -20.27 -2.23 6.59
C ALA A 6 -20.33 -2.42 8.12
N LEU A 7 -21.39 -3.06 8.63
CA LEU A 7 -21.53 -3.40 10.05
C LEU A 7 -20.36 -4.30 10.51
N VAL A 8 -19.73 -3.99 11.64
CA VAL A 8 -18.65 -4.79 12.26
C VAL A 8 -18.93 -4.96 13.75
N GLU A 9 -18.74 -6.16 14.33
CA GLU A 9 -19.12 -6.49 15.71
C GLU A 9 -17.89 -6.83 16.59
N TYR A 10 -17.81 -6.30 17.81
CA TYR A 10 -16.74 -6.52 18.81
C TYR A 10 -17.33 -6.60 20.23
N GLN A 11 -17.25 -7.72 20.96
CA GLN A 11 -17.75 -7.79 22.35
C GLN A 11 -19.17 -7.18 22.57
N GLY A 12 -20.05 -7.28 21.56
CA GLY A 12 -21.37 -6.63 21.58
C GLY A 12 -21.38 -5.14 21.19
N ILE A 13 -20.31 -4.63 20.59
CA ILE A 13 -20.15 -3.27 20.06
C ILE A 13 -20.17 -3.31 18.53
N TYR A 14 -21.09 -2.57 17.93
CA TYR A 14 -21.29 -2.44 16.50
C TYR A 14 -20.65 -1.16 15.97
N ILE A 15 -19.73 -1.31 15.02
CA ILE A 15 -19.14 -0.21 14.27
C ILE A 15 -19.87 -0.10 12.94
N SER A 16 -20.33 1.12 12.69
CA SER A 16 -21.27 1.45 11.64
C SER A 16 -20.75 2.64 10.85
N GLU A 17 -20.51 2.44 9.56
CA GLU A 17 -20.00 3.47 8.67
C GLU A 17 -21.14 4.23 7.98
N SER A 18 -20.97 5.55 7.86
CA SER A 18 -21.80 6.43 7.05
C SER A 18 -20.96 7.37 6.19
N GLU A 19 -21.64 8.19 5.39
CA GLU A 19 -20.99 9.22 4.58
C GLU A 19 -20.18 10.21 5.43
N ASP A 20 -20.70 10.64 6.58
CA ASP A 20 -20.13 11.74 7.37
C ASP A 20 -19.41 11.30 8.66
N GLY A 21 -19.34 9.99 8.95
CA GLY A 21 -18.67 9.51 10.17
C GLY A 21 -18.88 8.03 10.48
N LEU A 22 -18.27 7.60 11.59
CA LEU A 22 -18.32 6.25 12.16
C LEU A 22 -19.07 6.27 13.48
N LEU A 23 -20.13 5.48 13.58
CA LEU A 23 -20.87 5.30 14.82
C LEU A 23 -20.44 3.98 15.48
N ILE A 24 -20.08 4.06 16.76
CA ILE A 24 -19.74 2.91 17.60
C ILE A 24 -20.85 2.78 18.65
N THR A 25 -21.59 1.67 18.66
CA THR A 25 -22.73 1.46 19.59
C THR A 25 -22.73 0.08 20.25
N LYS A 26 -23.45 -0.11 21.36
CA LYS A 26 -23.68 -1.45 21.95
C LYS A 26 -24.87 -2.22 21.36
N GLU A 27 -25.80 -1.52 20.71
CA GLU A 27 -26.99 -2.14 20.13
C GLU A 27 -26.80 -2.35 18.64
N LYS A 28 -27.29 -3.49 18.13
CA LYS A 28 -27.36 -3.77 16.68
C LYS A 28 -28.46 -2.91 16.07
N VAL A 29 -28.21 -1.62 15.88
CA VAL A 29 -29.24 -0.71 15.37
C VAL A 29 -29.30 -0.79 13.84
N SER A 30 -30.47 -0.48 13.26
CA SER A 30 -30.63 -0.27 11.81
C SER A 30 -29.90 1.02 11.39
N VAL A 31 -28.59 0.87 11.23
CA VAL A 31 -27.54 1.88 11.01
C VAL A 31 -27.92 2.99 10.04
N TYR A 32 -28.56 2.63 8.93
CA TYR A 32 -28.82 3.58 7.85
C TYR A 32 -29.87 4.65 8.24
N LYS A 33 -30.79 4.34 9.16
CA LYS A 33 -31.83 5.30 9.60
C LYS A 33 -31.36 6.23 10.70
N GLU A 34 -30.48 5.79 11.61
CA GLU A 34 -30.04 6.61 12.73
C GLU A 34 -28.94 7.61 12.37
N ILE A 35 -27.94 7.20 11.59
CA ILE A 35 -26.85 8.11 11.21
C ILE A 35 -27.39 9.22 10.30
N ARG A 36 -28.27 8.89 9.34
CA ARG A 36 -29.01 9.90 8.55
C ARG A 36 -29.85 10.82 9.45
N ARG A 37 -30.54 10.31 10.48
CA ARG A 37 -31.35 11.15 11.37
C ARG A 37 -30.53 12.11 12.21
N TYR A 38 -29.35 11.71 12.68
CA TYR A 38 -28.48 12.59 13.46
C TYR A 38 -27.87 13.70 12.59
N LEU A 39 -27.27 13.34 11.46
CA LEU A 39 -26.56 14.27 10.59
C LEU A 39 -27.52 15.21 9.83
N TYR A 40 -28.68 14.71 9.37
CA TYR A 40 -29.68 15.54 8.70
C TYR A 40 -30.63 16.25 9.68
N GLY A 41 -30.74 15.79 10.93
CA GLY A 41 -31.46 16.52 11.98
C GLY A 41 -30.78 17.85 12.32
N LYS A 42 -29.44 17.88 12.40
CA LYS A 42 -28.64 19.09 12.64
C LYS A 42 -28.81 20.13 11.52
N LYS A 43 -28.87 19.71 10.23
CA LYS A 43 -29.14 20.61 9.10
C LYS A 43 -30.53 21.26 9.16
N HIS A 44 -31.47 20.68 9.89
CA HIS A 44 -32.82 21.21 10.05
C HIS A 44 -33.00 22.04 11.34
N GLU A 45 -32.14 21.87 12.35
CA GLU A 45 -32.19 22.67 13.59
C GLU A 45 -31.74 24.13 13.39
N ASP A 46 -31.06 24.45 12.28
CA ASP A 46 -30.86 25.84 11.82
C ASP A 46 -32.17 26.50 11.33
N PHE A 47 -33.26 25.74 11.20
CA PHE A 47 -34.61 26.25 10.97
C PHE A 47 -35.50 25.98 12.19
N GLN A 48 -35.56 27.00 13.05
CA GLN A 48 -36.59 27.25 14.07
C GLN A 48 -36.58 26.32 15.29
N ALA A 49 -35.85 26.78 16.32
CA ALA A 49 -36.29 26.65 17.69
C ALA A 49 -37.66 27.34 17.87
N THR A 50 -38.75 26.57 17.81
CA THR A 50 -39.99 26.94 18.52
C THR A 50 -40.52 25.72 19.25
N GLY A 51 -40.70 25.87 20.56
CA GLY A 51 -41.12 24.80 21.45
C GLY A 51 -42.57 24.37 21.16
N ASN A 52 -42.73 23.14 20.70
CA ASN A 52 -43.65 22.15 21.25
C ASN A 52 -43.50 20.84 20.45
N LYS A 53 -43.18 19.75 21.16
CA LYS A 53 -42.96 18.42 20.57
C LYS A 53 -44.26 17.62 20.56
N GLU A 54 -45.21 17.97 19.70
CA GLU A 54 -46.32 17.09 19.32
C GLU A 54 -46.61 17.24 17.81
N CYS A 55 -46.64 16.11 17.09
CA CYS A 55 -47.17 16.09 15.74
C CYS A 55 -48.69 15.99 15.85
N VAL A 56 -49.40 17.09 15.59
CA VAL A 56 -50.85 17.10 15.50
C VAL A 56 -51.26 16.21 14.32
N GLY A 57 -51.72 14.98 14.61
CA GLY A 57 -52.26 14.08 13.61
C GLY A 57 -52.11 12.57 13.87
N CYS A 58 -51.16 12.11 14.69
CA CYS A 58 -50.97 10.66 14.87
C CYS A 58 -50.72 10.15 16.29
N GLY A 59 -50.65 11.01 17.32
CA GLY A 59 -50.54 10.58 18.72
C GLY A 59 -49.30 9.73 19.07
N ALA A 60 -48.35 9.57 18.14
CA ALA A 60 -47.14 8.81 18.38
C ALA A 60 -46.14 9.65 19.17
N GLN A 61 -45.80 9.21 20.37
CA GLN A 61 -44.63 9.73 21.08
C GLN A 61 -43.37 9.39 20.27
N PHE A 62 -42.65 10.42 19.82
CA PHE A 62 -41.33 10.21 19.24
C PHE A 62 -40.42 9.59 20.31
N PRO A 63 -39.73 8.46 20.04
CA PRO A 63 -38.64 8.03 20.91
C PRO A 63 -37.63 9.17 20.98
N ARG A 64 -37.25 9.54 22.21
CA ARG A 64 -36.35 10.66 22.50
C ARG A 64 -35.15 10.63 21.54
N HIS A 65 -34.83 11.75 20.90
CA HIS A 65 -33.56 11.93 20.17
C HIS A 65 -32.42 11.45 21.09
N LYS A 66 -31.78 10.32 20.77
CA LYS A 66 -30.52 9.94 21.41
C LYS A 66 -29.49 10.99 20.95
N THR A 67 -29.06 11.84 21.87
CA THR A 67 -27.97 12.79 21.67
C THR A 67 -26.65 12.03 21.78
N TYR A 68 -25.99 11.80 20.65
CA TYR A 68 -24.62 11.28 20.63
C TYR A 68 -23.65 12.42 20.98
N LYS A 69 -22.74 12.16 21.92
CA LYS A 69 -21.74 13.15 22.36
C LYS A 69 -20.61 13.18 21.34
N GLU A 70 -20.54 14.24 20.52
CA GLU A 70 -19.37 14.51 19.70
C GLU A 70 -18.17 14.75 20.63
N GLN A 71 -17.16 13.88 20.54
CA GLN A 71 -15.91 14.04 21.27
C GLN A 71 -14.85 14.55 20.30
N SER A 72 -14.16 15.62 20.69
CA SER A 72 -13.06 16.20 19.92
C SER A 72 -11.80 15.35 19.96
N MET A 73 -11.62 14.55 21.02
CA MET A 73 -10.48 13.66 21.21
C MET A 73 -10.90 12.38 21.93
N VAL A 74 -10.40 11.26 21.44
CA VAL A 74 -10.87 9.93 21.82
C VAL A 74 -9.71 8.94 21.85
N LEU A 75 -9.49 8.27 23.00
CA LEU A 75 -8.64 7.09 23.07
C LEU A 75 -9.46 5.88 22.61
N LEU A 76 -9.05 5.20 21.52
CA LEU A 76 -9.88 4.18 20.91
C LEU A 76 -10.23 3.03 21.88
N ALA A 77 -9.27 2.63 22.73
CA ALA A 77 -9.49 1.62 23.76
C ALA A 77 -10.61 1.99 24.75
N ALA A 78 -10.76 3.29 25.06
CA ALA A 78 -11.79 3.78 25.97
C ALA A 78 -13.19 3.78 25.34
N VAL A 79 -13.31 4.03 24.02
CA VAL A 79 -14.61 3.95 23.32
C VAL A 79 -15.15 2.53 23.36
N CYS A 80 -14.25 1.56 23.21
CA CYS A 80 -14.60 0.15 23.26
C CYS A 80 -15.04 -0.33 24.65
N SER A 81 -15.04 0.53 25.69
CA SER A 81 -15.61 0.22 27.01
C SER A 81 -17.10 0.58 27.18
N GLY A 82 -17.72 1.21 26.17
CA GLY A 82 -19.15 1.01 25.94
C GLY A 82 -20.10 2.18 26.12
N GLU A 83 -19.72 3.37 25.66
CA GLU A 83 -20.64 4.46 25.35
C GLU A 83 -20.90 4.52 23.84
N ASP A 84 -22.09 4.94 23.42
CA ASP A 84 -22.38 5.20 22.01
C ASP A 84 -21.64 6.47 21.56
N VAL A 85 -20.70 6.33 20.62
CA VAL A 85 -19.83 7.44 20.18
C VAL A 85 -19.90 7.61 18.66
N LEU A 86 -20.07 8.85 18.22
CA LEU A 86 -19.93 9.26 16.82
C LEU A 86 -18.55 9.86 16.61
N LEU A 87 -17.77 9.26 15.70
CA LEU A 87 -16.49 9.77 15.25
C LEU A 87 -16.67 10.44 13.88
N THR A 88 -16.17 11.65 13.73
CA THR A 88 -16.21 12.42 12.49
C THR A 88 -14.80 12.83 12.06
N LYS A 89 -14.68 13.50 10.92
CA LYS A 89 -13.40 14.05 10.44
C LYS A 89 -12.74 15.02 11.43
N ASP A 90 -13.51 15.60 12.35
CA ASP A 90 -13.02 16.53 13.36
C ASP A 90 -12.61 15.82 14.66
N THR A 91 -12.96 14.55 14.81
CA THR A 91 -12.59 13.72 15.96
C THR A 91 -11.14 13.25 15.84
N LEU A 92 -10.32 13.58 16.85
CA LEU A 92 -8.96 13.04 16.99
C LEU A 92 -8.99 11.69 17.71
N VAL A 93 -8.69 10.62 16.99
CA VAL A 93 -8.57 9.26 17.52
C VAL A 93 -7.11 8.94 17.83
N ILE A 94 -6.84 8.60 19.09
CA ILE A 94 -5.51 8.20 19.56
C ILE A 94 -5.42 6.66 19.52
N LEU A 95 -4.42 6.17 18.77
CA LEU A 95 -4.04 4.76 18.68
C LEU A 95 -2.79 4.52 19.53
N GLU A 96 -2.91 3.71 20.57
CA GLU A 96 -1.84 3.45 21.54
C GLU A 96 -2.02 2.04 22.13
N ASP A 97 -0.97 1.22 22.05
CA ASP A 97 -0.88 -0.13 22.62
C ASP A 97 -2.09 -1.05 22.36
N ILE A 98 -2.70 -0.89 21.19
CA ILE A 98 -3.91 -1.58 20.77
C ILE A 98 -3.66 -2.39 19.50
N ALA A 99 -4.40 -3.48 19.31
CA ALA A 99 -4.48 -4.16 18.03
C ALA A 99 -5.87 -3.90 17.43
N ILE A 100 -5.96 -3.52 16.16
CA ILE A 100 -7.24 -3.25 15.48
C ILE A 100 -7.33 -4.02 14.16
N SER A 101 -8.53 -4.34 13.72
CA SER A 101 -8.71 -4.97 12.42
C SER A 101 -8.34 -4.00 11.29
N ASP A 102 -7.84 -4.53 10.17
CA ASP A 102 -7.60 -3.79 8.93
C ASP A 102 -8.82 -2.97 8.49
N LYS A 103 -10.03 -3.53 8.61
CA LYS A 103 -11.28 -2.84 8.27
C LYS A 103 -11.49 -1.59 9.12
N LEU A 104 -11.33 -1.70 10.43
CA LEU A 104 -11.44 -0.55 11.33
C LEU A 104 -10.34 0.47 11.09
N PHE A 105 -9.10 0.01 10.87
CA PHE A 105 -7.99 0.90 10.57
C PHE A 105 -8.27 1.79 9.35
N PHE A 106 -8.72 1.20 8.23
CA PHE A 106 -9.06 1.97 7.04
C PHE A 106 -10.26 2.89 7.24
N MET A 107 -11.27 2.47 8.01
CA MET A 107 -12.40 3.32 8.35
C MET A 107 -11.93 4.56 9.12
N LEU A 108 -11.11 4.37 10.16
CA LEU A 108 -10.56 5.48 10.95
C LEU A 108 -9.71 6.41 10.08
N LEU A 109 -8.86 5.85 9.20
CA LEU A 109 -8.02 6.62 8.28
C LEU A 109 -8.85 7.53 7.37
N ALA A 110 -10.02 7.07 6.92
CA ALA A 110 -10.87 7.77 5.97
C ALA A 110 -11.86 8.75 6.62
N LYS A 111 -12.21 8.54 7.89
CA LYS A 111 -13.34 9.24 8.53
C LYS A 111 -12.97 10.05 9.78
N THR A 112 -11.74 9.95 10.27
CA THR A 112 -11.30 10.61 11.53
C THR A 112 -9.90 11.19 11.38
N ARG A 113 -9.47 12.05 12.31
CA ARG A 113 -8.06 12.41 12.44
C ARG A 113 -7.36 11.40 13.34
N ILE A 114 -6.20 10.91 12.95
CA ILE A 114 -5.46 9.89 13.71
C ILE A 114 -4.20 10.51 14.32
N LYS A 115 -3.95 10.17 15.59
CA LYS A 115 -2.66 10.35 16.25
C LYS A 115 -2.18 9.02 16.81
N VAL A 116 -0.93 8.69 16.54
CA VAL A 116 -0.28 7.50 17.11
C VAL A 116 0.42 7.93 18.41
N GLY A 117 -0.03 7.39 19.55
CA GLY A 117 0.59 7.61 20.85
C GLY A 117 1.82 6.71 21.03
N SER A 118 1.61 5.40 20.90
CA SER A 118 2.63 4.35 20.87
C SER A 118 2.38 3.40 19.69
N ALA A 119 3.30 2.46 19.46
CA ALA A 119 3.11 1.46 18.41
C ALA A 119 1.82 0.65 18.64
N PHE A 120 1.05 0.47 17.58
CA PHE A 120 -0.20 -0.30 17.57
C PHE A 120 -0.13 -1.37 16.50
N SER A 121 -1.01 -2.35 16.56
CA SER A 121 -0.99 -3.49 15.64
C SER A 121 -2.24 -3.53 14.76
N VAL A 122 -2.10 -4.08 13.55
CA VAL A 122 -3.22 -4.33 12.65
C VAL A 122 -3.28 -5.82 12.31
N PHE A 123 -4.48 -6.41 12.40
CA PHE A 123 -4.72 -7.82 12.09
C PHE A 123 -5.85 -7.98 11.06
N GLY A 124 -5.90 -9.14 10.38
CA GLY A 124 -6.95 -9.43 9.40
C GLY A 124 -8.35 -9.53 10.02
N HIS A 125 -9.32 -8.80 9.47
CA HIS A 125 -10.71 -8.90 9.87
C HIS A 125 -11.32 -10.25 9.43
N GLU A 126 -11.82 -11.02 10.40
CA GLU A 126 -12.70 -12.16 10.12
C GLU A 126 -14.14 -11.78 10.48
N ARG A 127 -15.10 -12.17 9.62
CA ARG A 127 -16.52 -11.80 9.73
C ARG A 127 -17.18 -12.15 11.07
N SER A 128 -16.53 -12.97 11.91
CA SER A 128 -17.02 -13.44 13.20
C SER A 128 -16.05 -13.20 14.37
N LYS A 129 -15.05 -12.32 14.20
CA LYS A 129 -14.04 -12.05 15.24
C LYS A 129 -13.96 -10.58 15.62
N ASP A 130 -13.45 -10.37 16.83
CA ASP A 130 -13.20 -9.07 17.44
C ASP A 130 -12.47 -8.10 16.50
N VAL A 131 -12.91 -6.84 16.53
CA VAL A 131 -12.33 -5.73 15.74
C VAL A 131 -11.17 -5.05 16.46
N VAL A 132 -11.06 -5.25 17.77
CA VAL A 132 -10.03 -4.68 18.64
C VAL A 132 -9.49 -5.78 19.53
N LYS A 133 -8.18 -5.81 19.79
CA LYS A 133 -7.52 -6.75 20.70
C LYS A 133 -6.41 -6.04 21.46
N LYS A 134 -5.84 -6.69 22.48
CA LYS A 134 -4.59 -6.22 23.11
C LYS A 134 -3.42 -6.39 22.13
N SER A 135 -2.48 -5.43 22.13
CA SER A 135 -1.36 -5.36 21.17
C SER A 135 -0.54 -6.65 21.04
N SER A 136 -0.35 -7.39 22.13
CA SER A 136 0.45 -8.63 22.18
C SER A 136 -0.16 -9.85 21.47
N THR A 137 -1.34 -9.73 20.85
CA THR A 137 -2.08 -10.86 20.25
C THR A 137 -2.13 -10.84 18.72
N ALA A 138 -1.38 -9.93 18.08
CA ALA A 138 -1.41 -9.74 16.62
C ALA A 138 -0.63 -10.81 15.82
N GLU A 139 -0.10 -11.84 16.48
CA GLU A 139 0.84 -12.79 15.88
C GLU A 139 0.16 -13.97 15.17
N ASP A 140 -1.12 -14.25 15.47
CA ASP A 140 -1.79 -15.47 14.99
C ASP A 140 -2.64 -15.30 13.73
N ASN A 141 -2.80 -14.08 13.20
CA ASN A 141 -3.62 -13.86 12.01
C ASN A 141 -2.97 -12.89 11.02
N PRO A 142 -2.40 -13.39 9.90
CA PRO A 142 -1.82 -12.53 8.90
C PRO A 142 -2.87 -11.54 8.34
N VAL A 143 -2.44 -10.30 8.13
CA VAL A 143 -3.27 -9.24 7.56
C VAL A 143 -3.09 -9.15 6.05
N SER A 144 -4.21 -9.00 5.36
CA SER A 144 -4.28 -8.58 3.95
C SER A 144 -4.75 -7.14 3.90
N LEU A 145 -3.82 -6.20 3.74
CA LEU A 145 -4.13 -4.77 3.56
C LEU A 145 -4.47 -4.52 2.10
N VAL A 146 -5.74 -4.79 1.75
CA VAL A 146 -6.23 -4.67 0.37
C VAL A 146 -7.24 -3.54 0.26
N ARG A 147 -6.91 -2.55 -0.58
CA ARG A 147 -7.80 -1.49 -1.02
C ARG A 147 -7.54 -1.20 -2.50
N LYS A 148 -8.45 -1.70 -3.33
CA LYS A 148 -8.49 -1.44 -4.76
C LYS A 148 -9.53 -0.35 -5.00
N TRP A 149 -9.12 0.79 -5.59
CA TRP A 149 -9.98 1.91 -5.97
C TRP A 149 -10.75 2.56 -4.80
N ILE A 150 -10.21 3.66 -4.26
CA ILE A 150 -10.92 4.50 -3.27
C ILE A 150 -12.02 5.30 -3.99
N SER A 151 -13.15 5.51 -3.30
CA SER A 151 -14.24 6.39 -3.72
C SER A 151 -13.77 7.82 -4.04
N LYS A 152 -14.47 8.47 -4.98
CA LYS A 152 -14.13 9.73 -5.65
C LYS A 152 -14.19 11.02 -4.79
N LYS A 153 -14.20 10.94 -3.46
CA LYS A 153 -14.28 12.16 -2.64
C LYS A 153 -12.91 12.69 -2.30
N GLU A 154 -12.54 13.79 -2.94
CA GLU A 154 -11.28 14.52 -2.74
C GLU A 154 -10.99 14.77 -1.25
N THR A 155 -12.00 15.16 -0.47
CA THR A 155 -11.87 15.40 0.97
C THR A 155 -11.52 14.15 1.79
N GLU A 156 -11.92 12.95 1.38
CA GLU A 156 -11.51 11.70 2.04
C GLU A 156 -10.03 11.40 1.73
N LEU A 157 -9.59 11.65 0.49
CA LEU A 157 -8.19 11.46 0.10
C LEU A 157 -7.24 12.41 0.83
N GLU A 158 -7.64 13.68 1.01
CA GLU A 158 -6.90 14.68 1.79
C GLU A 158 -6.72 14.24 3.24
N LEU A 159 -7.80 13.78 3.88
CA LEU A 159 -7.76 13.31 5.27
C LEU A 159 -6.91 12.04 5.42
N ILE A 160 -7.03 11.08 4.48
CA ILE A 160 -6.19 9.88 4.45
C ILE A 160 -4.71 10.29 4.30
N ALA A 161 -4.41 11.22 3.39
CA ALA A 161 -3.04 11.70 3.18
C ALA A 161 -2.48 12.39 4.43
N GLU A 162 -3.28 13.23 5.10
CA GLU A 162 -2.90 13.88 6.37
C GLU A 162 -2.59 12.84 7.45
N ASN A 163 -3.50 11.88 7.64
CA ASN A 163 -3.34 10.82 8.63
C ASN A 163 -2.07 10.00 8.37
N ILE A 164 -1.83 9.58 7.12
CA ILE A 164 -0.65 8.78 6.76
C ILE A 164 0.65 9.57 6.96
N ARG A 165 0.66 10.86 6.63
CA ARG A 165 1.80 11.75 6.92
C ARG A 165 2.12 11.82 8.41
N ASN A 166 1.09 11.86 9.26
CA ASN A 166 1.23 11.97 10.71
C ASN A 166 1.57 10.65 11.43
N ILE A 167 1.37 9.50 10.79
CA ILE A 167 1.79 8.20 11.36
C ILE A 167 3.33 8.10 11.27
N PRO A 168 4.06 7.84 12.36
CA PRO A 168 5.51 7.66 12.28
C PRO A 168 5.90 6.36 11.56
N PRO A 169 7.10 6.27 10.96
CA PRO A 169 7.60 5.03 10.37
C PRO A 169 7.68 3.89 11.40
N ARG A 170 7.42 2.65 10.96
CA ARG A 170 7.55 1.43 11.77
C ARG A 170 6.74 1.42 13.09
N THR A 171 5.58 2.08 13.12
CA THR A 171 4.68 2.07 14.30
C THR A 171 3.47 1.15 14.14
N ILE A 172 3.20 0.63 12.94
CA ILE A 172 2.08 -0.28 12.67
C ILE A 172 2.62 -1.73 12.66
N GLY A 173 2.48 -2.44 13.76
CA GLY A 173 2.84 -3.86 13.87
C GLY A 173 1.87 -4.75 13.09
N CYS A 174 2.37 -5.65 12.23
CA CYS A 174 1.53 -6.65 11.58
C CYS A 174 2.33 -7.84 11.03
N ALA A 175 1.68 -9.00 10.94
CA ALA A 175 2.11 -10.09 10.06
C ALA A 175 1.46 -9.87 8.68
N CYS A 176 2.16 -9.23 7.74
CA CYS A 176 1.56 -8.78 6.49
C CYS A 176 1.75 -9.81 5.38
N ARG A 177 0.65 -10.48 4.98
CA ARG A 177 0.63 -11.43 3.86
C ARG A 177 0.43 -10.73 2.52
N GLU A 178 -0.50 -9.79 2.46
CA GLU A 178 -0.81 -9.05 1.24
C GLU A 178 -0.83 -7.54 1.53
N PHE A 179 -0.15 -6.78 0.69
CA PHE A 179 -0.20 -5.32 0.67
C PHE A 179 -0.56 -4.88 -0.75
N VAL A 180 -1.85 -4.63 -0.98
CA VAL A 180 -2.39 -4.32 -2.32
C VAL A 180 -3.18 -3.02 -2.25
N LEU A 181 -2.49 -1.91 -2.49
CA LEU A 181 -3.06 -0.58 -2.37
C LEU A 181 -2.95 0.17 -3.70
N HIS A 182 -4.11 0.60 -4.21
CA HIS A 182 -4.21 1.40 -5.43
C HIS A 182 -4.55 2.85 -5.05
N GLY A 183 -3.79 3.81 -5.58
CA GLY A 183 -3.99 5.24 -5.37
C GLY A 183 -3.09 5.85 -4.29
N SER A 184 -2.77 7.12 -4.51
CA SER A 184 -1.58 7.78 -3.98
C SER A 184 -1.37 7.76 -2.47
N PRO A 185 -2.29 8.22 -1.60
CA PRO A 185 -1.90 8.38 -0.21
C PRO A 185 -1.71 7.03 0.50
N LEU A 186 -2.48 6.00 0.13
CA LEU A 186 -2.46 4.71 0.78
C LEU A 186 -1.12 3.97 0.65
N SER A 187 -0.43 4.14 -0.49
CA SER A 187 0.88 3.54 -0.68
C SER A 187 1.87 3.99 0.40
N GLY A 188 1.71 5.21 0.93
CA GLY A 188 2.52 5.79 2.01
C GLY A 188 2.34 5.12 3.38
N LEU A 189 1.48 4.10 3.50
CA LEU A 189 1.42 3.21 4.67
C LEU A 189 2.57 2.20 4.72
N LEU A 190 3.16 1.84 3.57
CA LEU A 190 4.21 0.82 3.51
C LEU A 190 5.41 1.10 4.47
N PRO A 191 6.00 2.32 4.52
CA PRO A 191 7.11 2.60 5.42
C PRO A 191 6.66 2.75 6.89
N LYS A 192 5.34 2.77 7.15
CA LYS A 192 4.75 2.82 8.50
C LYS A 192 4.61 1.44 9.13
N LEU A 193 4.66 0.38 8.31
CA LEU A 193 4.58 -0.99 8.77
C LEU A 193 5.85 -1.41 9.52
N LYS A 194 5.66 -2.28 10.51
CA LYS A 194 6.69 -3.00 11.25
C LYS A 194 6.32 -4.48 11.24
N THR A 195 6.85 -5.19 10.27
CA THR A 195 6.72 -6.65 10.18
C THR A 195 7.78 -7.33 11.06
N LYS A 196 7.53 -8.61 11.38
CA LYS A 196 8.54 -9.46 12.01
C LYS A 196 9.62 -9.87 11.01
N GLU A 197 10.76 -10.30 11.52
CA GLU A 197 11.90 -10.71 10.68
C GLU A 197 11.55 -11.89 9.76
N ASP A 198 10.75 -12.82 10.26
CA ASP A 198 10.25 -14.04 9.60
C ASP A 198 8.93 -13.83 8.86
N ASN A 199 8.52 -12.59 8.59
CA ASN A 199 7.30 -12.33 7.83
C ASN A 199 7.37 -12.94 6.42
N GLU A 200 6.31 -13.61 6.00
CA GLU A 200 6.18 -14.16 4.65
C GLU A 200 5.10 -13.38 3.88
N MET A 201 5.55 -12.43 3.06
CA MET A 201 4.67 -11.63 2.21
C MET A 201 4.40 -12.37 0.90
N GLU A 202 3.14 -12.70 0.67
CA GLU A 202 2.69 -13.30 -0.57
C GLU A 202 2.66 -12.30 -1.72
N THR A 203 2.15 -11.09 -1.47
CA THR A 203 1.96 -10.08 -2.54
C THR A 203 2.21 -8.66 -2.04
N LEU A 204 3.12 -7.95 -2.71
CA LEU A 204 3.23 -6.50 -2.70
C LEU A 204 2.76 -5.96 -4.06
N GLU A 205 1.63 -5.25 -4.09
CA GLU A 205 1.09 -4.62 -5.30
C GLU A 205 0.80 -3.15 -5.03
N LEU A 206 1.52 -2.28 -5.74
CA LEU A 206 1.35 -0.84 -5.68
C LEU A 206 1.08 -0.33 -7.08
N LEU A 207 -0.02 0.42 -7.21
CA LEU A 207 -0.41 1.10 -8.42
C LEU A 207 -0.81 2.51 -8.03
N ASP A 208 0.00 3.49 -8.42
CA ASP A 208 -0.39 4.89 -8.30
C ASP A 208 -0.54 5.47 -9.71
N LEU A 209 -1.53 6.32 -9.91
CA LEU A 209 -1.71 7.07 -11.15
C LEU A 209 -1.27 8.53 -10.99
N TRP A 210 -0.88 8.92 -9.78
CA TRP A 210 -0.56 10.28 -9.40
C TRP A 210 0.94 10.52 -9.56
N GLU A 211 1.29 11.71 -10.04
CA GLU A 211 2.66 12.12 -10.34
C GLU A 211 3.39 12.68 -9.11
N ASP A 212 2.82 12.55 -7.91
CA ASP A 212 3.46 13.04 -6.69
C ASP A 212 4.55 12.07 -6.19
N ASN A 213 5.78 12.31 -6.67
CA ASN A 213 6.96 11.56 -6.26
C ASN A 213 7.45 11.92 -4.83
N THR A 214 6.83 12.87 -4.12
CA THR A 214 7.33 13.32 -2.81
C THR A 214 7.14 12.30 -1.69
N LEU A 215 6.17 11.39 -1.83
CA LEU A 215 5.78 10.42 -0.80
C LEU A 215 6.96 9.57 -0.29
N TRP A 216 7.91 9.25 -1.18
CA TRP A 216 9.02 8.35 -0.91
C TRP A 216 10.37 9.06 -0.72
N SER A 217 10.42 10.38 -0.95
CA SER A 217 11.66 11.17 -0.93
C SER A 217 12.38 11.14 0.42
N HIS A 218 11.63 11.06 1.53
CA HIS A 218 12.15 10.99 2.89
C HIS A 218 12.40 9.55 3.39
N VAL A 219 12.05 8.55 2.58
CA VAL A 219 12.26 7.14 2.94
C VAL A 219 13.68 6.74 2.54
N GLY A 220 14.41 6.15 3.48
CA GLY A 220 15.77 5.68 3.24
C GLY A 220 15.83 4.47 2.29
N ASN A 221 16.93 4.33 1.56
CA ASN A 221 17.14 3.13 0.75
C ASN A 221 17.29 1.91 1.66
N ARG A 222 16.71 0.77 1.24
CA ARG A 222 16.71 -0.50 2.01
C ARG A 222 16.18 -0.35 3.45
N SER A 223 15.28 0.60 3.71
CA SER A 223 14.71 0.83 5.04
C SER A 223 13.40 0.08 5.27
N ILE A 224 12.73 -0.38 4.20
CA ILE A 224 11.47 -1.12 4.27
C ILE A 224 11.78 -2.61 4.23
N ASP A 225 11.71 -3.26 5.38
CA ASP A 225 11.85 -4.72 5.52
C ASP A 225 10.45 -5.34 5.57
N LEU A 226 10.14 -6.22 4.61
CA LEU A 226 8.84 -6.89 4.50
C LEU A 226 8.94 -8.39 4.76
N GLY A 227 10.11 -8.87 5.17
CA GLY A 227 10.34 -10.30 5.30
C GLY A 227 10.76 -10.96 3.97
N THR A 228 10.32 -12.19 3.73
CA THR A 228 10.38 -12.80 2.40
C THR A 228 9.21 -12.27 1.56
N VAL A 229 9.42 -12.08 0.26
CA VAL A 229 8.39 -11.55 -0.65
C VAL A 229 8.30 -12.45 -1.87
N ARG A 230 7.10 -13.01 -2.12
CA ARG A 230 6.85 -13.93 -3.24
C ARG A 230 6.53 -13.21 -4.54
N ASN A 231 5.74 -12.14 -4.49
CA ASN A 231 5.33 -11.36 -5.67
C ASN A 231 5.47 -9.86 -5.43
N ILE A 232 6.11 -9.17 -6.38
CA ILE A 232 6.19 -7.70 -6.41
C ILE A 232 5.60 -7.20 -7.73
N ARG A 233 4.62 -6.28 -7.62
CA ARG A 233 4.04 -5.53 -8.74
C ARG A 233 4.09 -4.04 -8.43
N LEU A 234 4.91 -3.31 -9.17
CA LEU A 234 5.08 -1.87 -9.05
C LEU A 234 4.70 -1.21 -10.38
N GLU A 235 3.75 -0.29 -10.33
CA GLU A 235 3.25 0.36 -11.54
C GLU A 235 3.29 1.89 -11.40
N ASN A 236 3.74 2.55 -12.46
CA ASN A 236 3.88 4.00 -12.60
C ASN A 236 4.80 4.59 -11.50
N SER A 237 4.43 5.71 -10.88
CA SER A 237 5.24 6.42 -9.86
C SER A 237 5.64 5.56 -8.64
N THR A 238 4.94 4.44 -8.39
CA THR A 238 5.30 3.50 -7.33
C THR A 238 6.58 2.72 -7.61
N ALA A 239 7.07 2.69 -8.87
CA ALA A 239 8.35 2.06 -9.21
C ALA A 239 9.51 2.62 -8.37
N ASN A 240 9.47 3.91 -8.03
CA ASN A 240 10.44 4.59 -7.18
C ASN A 240 10.52 4.05 -5.73
N VAL A 241 9.59 3.18 -5.28
CA VAL A 241 9.70 2.49 -3.99
C VAL A 241 10.78 1.40 -4.02
N LEU A 242 11.11 0.86 -5.19
CA LEU A 242 12.02 -0.27 -5.35
C LEU A 242 13.36 -0.10 -4.58
N PRO A 243 14.10 1.02 -4.69
CA PRO A 243 15.34 1.21 -3.93
C PRO A 243 15.14 1.31 -2.40
N LYS A 244 13.90 1.58 -1.96
CA LYS A 244 13.54 1.67 -0.53
C LYS A 244 13.29 0.30 0.10
N LEU A 245 13.00 -0.73 -0.72
CA LEU A 245 12.78 -2.09 -0.28
C LEU A 245 14.10 -2.78 0.13
N LYS A 246 14.06 -3.51 1.24
CA LYS A 246 15.13 -4.40 1.70
C LYS A 246 14.76 -5.84 1.31
N ILE A 247 15.19 -6.26 0.12
CA ILE A 247 15.02 -7.64 -0.34
C ILE A 247 16.23 -8.47 0.10
N ARG A 248 15.96 -9.62 0.75
CA ARG A 248 17.02 -10.51 1.24
C ARG A 248 17.76 -11.23 0.11
N LYS A 249 19.00 -11.63 0.38
CA LYS A 249 19.87 -12.35 -0.59
C LYS A 249 19.34 -13.72 -0.99
N ASP A 250 18.68 -14.39 -0.06
CA ASP A 250 18.08 -15.70 -0.19
C ASP A 250 16.60 -15.65 -0.60
N ASN A 251 16.06 -14.47 -0.90
CA ASN A 251 14.66 -14.34 -1.29
C ASN A 251 14.41 -14.99 -2.66
N GLU A 252 13.42 -15.89 -2.71
CA GLU A 252 12.96 -16.53 -3.94
C GLU A 252 11.58 -15.98 -4.35
N MET A 253 11.55 -15.13 -5.38
CA MET A 253 10.32 -14.57 -5.94
C MET A 253 9.75 -15.47 -7.04
N GLU A 254 8.44 -15.65 -6.98
CA GLU A 254 7.66 -16.19 -8.08
C GLU A 254 7.53 -15.15 -9.20
N SER A 255 7.25 -13.88 -8.86
CA SER A 255 7.12 -12.83 -9.87
C SER A 255 7.63 -11.45 -9.44
N PHE A 256 8.27 -10.76 -10.37
CA PHE A 256 8.64 -9.35 -10.29
C PHE A 256 8.11 -8.62 -11.53
N PHE A 257 7.22 -7.67 -11.32
CA PHE A 257 6.61 -6.84 -12.35
C PHE A 257 6.89 -5.36 -12.07
N LEU A 258 7.41 -4.65 -13.07
CA LEU A 258 7.57 -3.19 -13.02
C LEU A 258 7.16 -2.54 -14.33
N SER A 259 6.24 -1.59 -14.28
CA SER A 259 5.86 -0.75 -15.42
C SER A 259 5.96 0.72 -15.08
N ALA A 260 6.40 1.53 -16.04
CA ALA A 260 6.44 2.99 -15.91
C ALA A 260 6.10 3.66 -17.24
N ARG A 261 5.26 4.69 -17.22
CA ARG A 261 4.81 5.48 -18.37
C ARG A 261 5.70 6.67 -18.67
N SER A 262 6.52 7.12 -17.71
CA SER A 262 7.46 8.21 -17.90
C SER A 262 8.80 7.95 -17.23
N GLU A 263 9.83 8.69 -17.61
CA GLU A 263 11.16 8.64 -16.95
C GLU A 263 11.08 9.10 -15.49
N GLN A 264 10.20 10.06 -15.18
CA GLN A 264 10.04 10.61 -13.83
C GLN A 264 9.63 9.52 -12.82
N GLU A 265 8.85 8.54 -13.25
CA GLU A 265 8.34 7.44 -12.42
C GLU A 265 9.43 6.42 -12.02
N ILE A 266 10.58 6.44 -12.69
CA ILE A 266 11.76 5.61 -12.35
C ILE A 266 12.97 6.47 -11.94
N SER A 267 12.77 7.78 -11.80
CA SER A 267 13.86 8.73 -11.57
C SER A 267 14.67 8.40 -10.30
N GLU A 268 14.10 7.87 -9.23
CA GLU A 268 14.90 7.47 -8.04
C GLU A 268 15.83 6.29 -8.33
N ILE A 269 15.50 5.45 -9.32
CA ILE A 269 16.32 4.32 -9.75
C ILE A 269 17.41 4.80 -10.70
N VAL A 270 17.05 5.64 -11.69
CA VAL A 270 17.96 6.03 -12.77
C VAL A 270 18.74 7.34 -12.51
N SER A 271 18.30 8.21 -11.58
CA SER A 271 18.96 9.50 -11.28
C SER A 271 20.33 9.35 -10.64
N ILE A 272 20.60 8.20 -10.00
CA ILE A 272 21.96 7.86 -9.55
C ILE A 272 22.93 8.01 -10.74
N THR A 273 22.48 7.61 -11.94
CA THR A 273 23.25 7.68 -13.18
C THR A 273 23.38 9.08 -13.74
N TRP A 274 22.41 9.99 -13.58
CA TRP A 274 22.57 11.39 -14.04
C TRP A 274 23.67 12.10 -13.26
N ILE A 275 23.78 11.86 -11.95
CA ILE A 275 24.86 12.41 -11.12
C ILE A 275 26.21 11.83 -11.55
N GLU A 276 26.30 10.51 -11.75
CA GLU A 276 27.52 9.83 -12.20
C GLU A 276 27.93 10.30 -13.62
N LYS A 277 27.00 10.33 -14.57
CA LYS A 277 27.19 10.83 -15.94
C LYS A 277 27.62 12.30 -15.94
N THR A 278 27.02 13.13 -15.11
CA THR A 278 27.41 14.55 -14.98
C THR A 278 28.82 14.67 -14.43
N ARG A 279 29.20 13.86 -13.44
CA ARG A 279 30.58 13.83 -12.92
C ARG A 279 31.58 13.40 -13.99
N TRP A 280 31.23 12.41 -14.81
CA TRP A 280 32.05 11.97 -15.94
C TRP A 280 32.20 13.07 -17.01
N ILE A 281 31.09 13.66 -17.48
CA ILE A 281 31.09 14.76 -18.48
C ILE A 281 31.94 15.94 -18.00
N LEU A 282 31.85 16.26 -16.71
CA LEU A 282 32.60 17.37 -16.10
C LEU A 282 34.05 17.00 -15.77
N GLY A 283 34.53 15.79 -16.09
CA GLY A 283 35.89 15.36 -15.80
C GLY A 283 36.21 15.26 -14.30
N LEU A 284 35.19 15.09 -13.46
CA LEU A 284 35.30 15.00 -12.01
C LEU A 284 35.59 13.55 -11.52
N GLU A 285 35.81 12.61 -12.44
CA GLU A 285 36.22 11.23 -12.18
C GLU A 285 37.71 11.04 -12.51
N GLN A 286 38.47 10.42 -11.61
CA GLN A 286 39.80 9.93 -11.96
C GLN A 286 39.65 8.66 -12.81
N ALA A 287 40.25 8.66 -14.00
CA ALA A 287 40.24 7.54 -14.92
C ALA A 287 40.86 6.29 -14.26
N GLY A 288 40.02 5.37 -13.78
CA GLY A 288 40.45 4.13 -13.14
C GLY A 288 39.47 3.55 -12.13
N GLU A 289 38.59 4.37 -11.55
CA GLU A 289 37.55 3.90 -10.63
C GLU A 289 36.20 3.83 -11.34
N THR A 290 35.93 2.73 -12.06
CA THR A 290 34.55 2.39 -12.43
C THR A 290 33.80 2.02 -11.15
N LYS A 291 33.31 3.03 -10.42
CA LYS A 291 32.54 2.80 -9.20
C LYS A 291 31.32 1.99 -9.59
N ALA A 292 31.17 0.82 -8.97
CA ALA A 292 30.08 -0.09 -9.27
C ALA A 292 28.74 0.67 -9.14
N ARG A 293 27.93 0.66 -10.20
CA ARG A 293 26.53 1.08 -10.16
C ARG A 293 25.90 0.51 -8.89
N SER A 294 25.20 1.33 -8.12
CA SER A 294 24.47 0.86 -6.95
C SER A 294 23.32 -0.05 -7.40
N SER A 295 23.64 -1.33 -7.59
CA SER A 295 22.67 -2.32 -8.04
C SER A 295 21.64 -2.59 -6.94
N ILE A 296 20.38 -2.65 -7.33
CA ILE A 296 19.25 -3.10 -6.52
C ILE A 296 19.19 -4.62 -6.60
N TYR A 297 19.49 -5.27 -5.48
CA TYR A 297 19.41 -6.71 -5.40
C TYR A 297 17.95 -7.16 -5.23
N ILE A 298 17.48 -8.09 -6.07
CA ILE A 298 16.07 -8.55 -6.06
C ILE A 298 15.91 -10.06 -5.83
N GLY A 299 16.98 -10.79 -5.50
CA GLY A 299 16.90 -12.22 -5.18
C GLY A 299 16.91 -13.13 -6.41
N LYS A 300 16.35 -14.33 -6.23
CA LYS A 300 15.95 -15.20 -7.34
C LYS A 300 14.56 -14.79 -7.81
N VAL A 301 14.33 -14.81 -9.12
CA VAL A 301 13.06 -14.41 -9.75
C VAL A 301 12.76 -15.39 -10.88
N LYS A 302 11.62 -16.10 -10.77
CA LYS A 302 11.15 -16.99 -11.85
C LYS A 302 10.53 -16.22 -13.00
N GLN A 303 9.73 -15.20 -12.71
CA GLN A 303 9.04 -14.39 -13.72
C GLN A 303 9.44 -12.92 -13.60
N LEU A 304 10.20 -12.41 -14.57
CA LEU A 304 10.64 -11.02 -14.62
C LEU A 304 9.92 -10.30 -15.77
N THR A 305 9.07 -9.32 -15.44
CA THR A 305 8.36 -8.50 -16.43
C THR A 305 8.68 -7.02 -16.23
N LEU A 306 9.29 -6.39 -17.23
CA LEU A 306 9.51 -4.95 -17.28
C LEU A 306 8.84 -4.36 -18.51
N LEU A 307 7.99 -3.35 -18.31
CA LEU A 307 7.23 -2.71 -19.39
C LEU A 307 7.53 -1.21 -19.49
N ASN A 308 7.52 -0.69 -20.72
CA ASN A 308 7.67 0.73 -21.04
C ASN A 308 8.98 1.32 -20.46
N TYR A 309 8.93 2.49 -19.79
CA TYR A 309 10.13 3.05 -19.15
C TYR A 309 10.71 2.11 -18.09
N GLY A 310 9.91 1.20 -17.54
CA GLY A 310 10.35 0.18 -16.60
C GLY A 310 11.48 -0.71 -17.13
N VAL A 311 11.61 -0.87 -18.45
CA VAL A 311 12.75 -1.60 -19.04
C VAL A 311 14.10 -0.95 -18.68
N ASN A 312 14.15 0.37 -18.51
CA ASN A 312 15.38 1.09 -18.17
C ASN A 312 15.89 0.81 -16.75
N VAL A 313 15.12 0.14 -15.90
CA VAL A 313 15.59 -0.28 -14.57
C VAL A 313 16.47 -1.53 -14.65
N LEU A 314 16.41 -2.28 -15.76
CA LEU A 314 17.07 -3.57 -15.92
C LEU A 314 18.59 -3.54 -15.61
N PRO A 315 19.39 -2.57 -16.10
CA PRO A 315 20.82 -2.49 -15.79
C PRO A 315 21.14 -2.28 -14.31
N PHE A 316 20.15 -1.89 -13.50
CA PHE A 316 20.30 -1.65 -12.07
C PHE A 316 19.83 -2.83 -11.24
N LEU A 317 19.18 -3.82 -11.83
CA LEU A 317 18.75 -5.02 -11.12
C LEU A 317 19.92 -6.00 -10.98
N LYS A 318 20.07 -6.56 -9.78
CA LYS A 318 20.99 -7.67 -9.52
C LYS A 318 20.21 -8.88 -9.03
N LEU A 319 20.24 -9.92 -9.84
CA LEU A 319 19.70 -11.24 -9.50
C LEU A 319 20.74 -12.07 -8.76
N HIS A 320 20.29 -13.16 -8.13
CA HIS A 320 21.20 -14.19 -7.63
C HIS A 320 21.99 -14.84 -8.79
N GLY A 321 23.25 -15.24 -8.56
CA GLY A 321 24.13 -15.78 -9.60
C GLY A 321 23.59 -17.05 -10.26
N ASP A 322 22.95 -17.92 -9.47
CA ASP A 322 22.32 -19.16 -9.93
C ASP A 322 20.83 -18.99 -10.28
N ASN A 323 20.37 -17.78 -10.59
CA ASN A 323 18.97 -17.57 -10.96
C ASN A 323 18.66 -18.20 -12.32
N GLU A 324 17.53 -18.91 -12.41
CA GLU A 324 16.96 -19.40 -13.67
C GLU A 324 15.58 -18.77 -13.86
N ILE A 325 15.47 -17.87 -14.85
CA ILE A 325 14.23 -17.18 -15.19
C ILE A 325 13.39 -18.10 -16.07
N GLU A 326 12.20 -18.45 -15.63
CA GLU A 326 11.23 -19.22 -16.41
C GLU A 326 10.53 -18.35 -17.45
N ASN A 327 10.19 -17.10 -17.11
CA ASN A 327 9.54 -16.15 -18.01
C ASN A 327 10.20 -14.76 -17.93
N LEU A 328 10.80 -14.33 -19.03
CA LEU A 328 11.37 -12.98 -19.18
C LEU A 328 10.54 -12.18 -20.19
N VAL A 329 9.88 -11.13 -19.72
CA VAL A 329 9.10 -10.22 -20.57
C VAL A 329 9.68 -8.82 -20.51
N LEU A 330 10.22 -8.35 -21.63
CA LEU A 330 10.75 -6.98 -21.76
C LEU A 330 10.11 -6.31 -22.97
N SER A 331 9.23 -5.34 -22.72
CA SER A 331 8.43 -4.72 -23.78
C SER A 331 8.32 -3.22 -23.63
N THR A 332 8.38 -2.50 -24.76
CA THR A 332 8.25 -1.04 -24.83
C THR A 332 7.38 -0.65 -26.02
N TYR A 333 6.47 0.31 -25.87
CA TYR A 333 5.61 0.77 -26.98
C TYR A 333 6.32 1.66 -28.03
N GLY A 334 7.59 2.04 -27.84
CA GLY A 334 8.32 2.90 -28.78
C GLY A 334 9.76 3.20 -28.35
N GLU A 335 10.54 3.85 -29.21
CA GLU A 335 11.96 4.19 -28.95
C GLU A 335 12.12 5.22 -27.84
N VAL A 336 11.12 6.09 -27.67
CA VAL A 336 11.06 7.12 -26.63
C VAL A 336 11.15 6.53 -25.21
N TYR A 337 10.84 5.24 -25.05
CA TYR A 337 10.86 4.53 -23.77
C TYR A 337 12.22 3.91 -23.42
N ILE A 338 13.21 3.92 -24.32
CA ILE A 338 14.56 3.40 -24.05
C ILE A 338 15.48 4.61 -23.87
N ILE A 339 15.83 4.91 -22.62
CA ILE A 339 16.73 6.01 -22.27
C ILE A 339 18.18 5.61 -22.66
N GLU A 340 19.05 6.60 -22.91
CA GLU A 340 20.49 6.45 -23.20
C GLU A 340 21.28 5.59 -22.20
N ILE A 341 20.69 5.20 -21.06
CA ILE A 341 21.29 4.27 -20.09
C ILE A 341 21.67 2.93 -20.75
N PHE A 342 20.92 2.53 -21.78
CA PHE A 342 21.32 1.46 -22.68
C PHE A 342 22.27 1.98 -23.78
N CYS A 343 23.39 2.61 -23.39
CA CYS A 343 24.38 3.14 -24.32
C CYS A 343 25.04 1.99 -25.12
N PRO A 344 25.37 2.18 -26.41
CA PRO A 344 25.91 1.11 -27.27
C PRO A 344 27.26 0.54 -26.82
N GLU A 345 28.02 1.35 -26.07
CA GLU A 345 29.39 1.02 -25.61
C GLU A 345 29.38 0.28 -24.26
N GLU A 346 28.23 0.21 -23.60
CA GLU A 346 28.11 -0.42 -22.30
C GLU A 346 27.71 -1.89 -22.40
N ARG A 347 28.37 -2.67 -21.55
CA ARG A 347 28.29 -4.13 -21.44
C ARG A 347 26.83 -4.57 -21.31
N SER A 348 26.53 -5.66 -22.00
CA SER A 348 25.30 -6.42 -21.91
C SER A 348 24.84 -6.66 -20.45
N VAL A 349 23.53 -6.59 -20.21
CA VAL A 349 22.98 -6.90 -18.88
C VAL A 349 22.98 -8.42 -18.69
N CYS A 350 23.76 -8.91 -17.73
CA CYS A 350 23.83 -10.32 -17.39
C CYS A 350 22.60 -10.73 -16.57
N LEU A 351 21.71 -11.54 -17.17
CA LEU A 351 20.51 -12.06 -16.50
C LEU A 351 20.63 -13.52 -16.05
N GLY A 352 21.78 -14.15 -16.32
CA GLY A 352 22.00 -15.57 -16.04
C GLY A 352 21.28 -16.46 -17.05
N ARG A 353 20.55 -17.47 -16.55
CA ARG A 353 19.86 -18.47 -17.37
C ARG A 353 18.39 -18.09 -17.56
N VAL A 354 17.89 -18.21 -18.78
CA VAL A 354 16.48 -17.93 -19.12
C VAL A 354 15.93 -19.08 -19.96
N ARG A 355 14.74 -19.57 -19.63
CA ARG A 355 14.08 -20.60 -20.45
C ARG A 355 13.67 -20.03 -21.79
N GLU A 356 14.02 -20.73 -22.87
CA GLU A 356 13.73 -20.27 -24.23
C GLU A 356 12.24 -20.04 -24.47
N LYS A 357 11.37 -20.95 -24.00
CA LYS A 357 9.90 -20.85 -24.12
C LYS A 357 9.31 -19.60 -23.45
N GLY A 358 9.98 -19.07 -22.43
CA GLY A 358 9.55 -17.88 -21.69
C GLY A 358 10.25 -16.60 -22.10
N PHE A 359 11.12 -16.62 -23.12
CA PHE A 359 11.87 -15.45 -23.57
C PHE A 359 11.03 -14.57 -24.50
N ARG A 360 10.44 -13.49 -23.97
CA ARG A 360 9.59 -12.53 -24.68
C ARG A 360 10.16 -11.12 -24.58
N VAL A 361 11.20 -10.87 -25.37
CA VAL A 361 11.91 -9.59 -25.39
C VAL A 361 11.68 -8.89 -26.72
N SER A 362 11.37 -7.59 -26.70
CA SER A 362 11.26 -6.79 -27.93
C SER A 362 12.59 -6.74 -28.68
N GLU A 363 12.58 -6.84 -30.01
CA GLU A 363 13.79 -6.86 -30.86
C GLU A 363 14.79 -5.73 -30.54
N LYS A 364 14.24 -4.55 -30.20
CA LYS A 364 15.02 -3.36 -29.83
C LYS A 364 15.87 -3.52 -28.56
N ILE A 365 15.56 -4.51 -27.72
CA ILE A 365 16.25 -4.77 -26.45
C ILE A 365 17.12 -6.02 -26.55
N LYS A 366 16.76 -6.99 -27.41
CA LYS A 366 17.44 -8.31 -27.50
C LYS A 366 18.96 -8.19 -27.63
N HIS A 367 19.44 -7.30 -28.50
CA HIS A 367 20.88 -7.11 -28.75
C HIS A 367 21.65 -6.47 -27.57
N LYS A 368 20.95 -6.06 -26.50
CA LYS A 368 21.51 -5.41 -25.31
C LYS A 368 21.55 -6.35 -24.09
N LEU A 369 21.07 -7.59 -24.23
CA LEU A 369 21.02 -8.58 -23.16
C LEU A 369 22.14 -9.60 -23.33
N ASP A 370 22.69 -10.05 -22.21
CA ASP A 370 23.54 -11.24 -22.14
C ASP A 370 22.88 -12.24 -21.22
N CYS A 371 22.28 -13.26 -21.83
CA CYS A 371 21.61 -14.32 -21.13
C CYS A 371 21.83 -15.65 -21.86
N ILE A 372 21.94 -16.72 -21.08
CA ILE A 372 22.03 -18.08 -21.59
C ILE A 372 20.60 -18.59 -21.76
N LEU A 373 20.18 -18.83 -23.00
CA LEU A 373 18.90 -19.48 -23.27
C LEU A 373 19.04 -20.99 -23.02
N VAL A 374 18.14 -21.53 -22.21
CA VAL A 374 18.12 -22.95 -21.84
C VAL A 374 16.92 -23.60 -22.49
N GLU A 375 17.18 -24.60 -23.34
CA GLU A 375 16.18 -25.52 -23.87
C GLU A 375 15.73 -26.49 -22.77
N GLU A 376 14.44 -26.80 -22.70
CA GLU A 376 13.99 -27.88 -21.82
C GLU A 376 14.54 -29.22 -22.33
N ALA A 377 15.19 -29.99 -21.45
CA ALA A 377 15.48 -31.37 -21.75
C ALA A 377 14.17 -32.06 -22.13
N LYS A 378 14.10 -32.61 -23.35
CA LYS A 378 12.98 -33.46 -23.78
C LYS A 378 12.81 -34.50 -22.68
N SER A 379 11.72 -34.41 -21.90
CA SER A 379 11.35 -35.48 -20.99
C SER A 379 11.23 -36.72 -21.87
N GLY A 380 12.19 -37.63 -21.75
CA GLY A 380 12.16 -38.89 -22.46
C GLY A 380 10.83 -39.56 -22.12
N LEU A 381 9.94 -39.60 -23.10
CA LEU A 381 8.90 -40.62 -23.17
C LEU A 381 9.68 -41.94 -23.27
N LEU A 382 9.94 -42.54 -22.11
CA LEU A 382 10.11 -43.97 -21.99
C LEU A 382 8.70 -44.54 -22.05
N ASP A 383 8.25 -44.89 -23.27
CA ASP A 383 7.24 -45.91 -23.52
C ASP A 383 7.82 -46.91 -24.51
#